data_AF-A0A3D3NDV7-F1
#
_entry.id   AF-A0A3D3NDV7-F1
#
_cell.length_a   1.000
_cell.length_b   1.000
_cell.length_c   1.000
_cell.angle_alpha   90.00
_cell.angle_beta   90.00
_cell.angle_gamma   90.00
#
_symmetry.space_group_name_H-M   'P 1'
#
loop_
_entity.id
_entity.type
_entity.pdbx_description
1 polymer ?
#
loop_
_entity_poly.entity_id
_entity_poly.type
_entity_poly.pdbx_seq_one_letter_code
_entity_poly.pdbx_strand_id
1 'polypeptide(L)' 'MSLRILHVLDHSLPLHSGYSFRTLAILREQRALGWQTVHLTTPKQGAGDALCEEVDGWLFHRTPSAP' A
#
# COMPACT_ATOMS: atom_id res chain seq x y z
N MET A 1 18.07 0.49 -14.69
CA MET A 1 18.36 0.15 -13.28
C MET A 1 17.04 -0.07 -12.58
N SER A 2 16.88 -1.16 -11.81
CA SER A 2 15.65 -1.41 -11.04
C SER A 2 15.76 -0.70 -9.68
N LEU A 3 14.79 0.15 -9.36
CA LEU A 3 14.69 0.81 -8.06
C LEU A 3 13.92 -0.08 -7.08
N ARG A 4 14.22 0.07 -5.78
CA ARG A 4 13.45 -0.53 -4.70
C ARG A 4 12.89 0.57 -3.80
N ILE A 5 11.57 0.67 -3.73
CA ILE A 5 10.86 1.82 -3.16
C ILE A 5 9.93 1.34 -2.05
N LEU A 6 10.06 1.94 -0.86
CA LEU A 6 9.10 1.80 0.23
C LEU A 6 8.08 2.94 0.16
N HIS A 7 6.82 2.60 -0.07
CA HIS A 7 5.69 3.51 0.05
C HIS A 7 5.14 3.45 1.47
N VAL A 8 5.24 4.56 2.21
CA VAL A 8 4.56 4.75 3.49
C VAL A 8 3.28 5.52 3.23
N LEU A 9 2.15 4.88 3.45
CA LEU A 9 0.82 5.34 3.05
C LEU A 9 -0.02 5.65 4.29
N ASP A 10 -0.82 6.72 4.23
CA ASP A 10 -1.81 6.97 5.29
C ASP A 10 -2.78 5.78 5.39
N HIS A 11 -3.35 5.37 4.25
CA HIS A 11 -4.20 4.19 4.09
C HIS A 11 -4.12 3.67 2.64
N SER A 12 -4.63 2.47 2.37
CA SER A 12 -4.67 1.89 1.01
C SER A 12 -5.94 1.08 0.78
N LEU A 13 -6.03 0.37 -0.35
CA LEU A 13 -7.05 -0.66 -0.52
C LEU A 13 -7.08 -1.61 0.70
N PRO A 14 -8.25 -2.12 1.12
CA PRO A 14 -9.54 -2.03 0.43
C PRO A 14 -10.30 -0.71 0.68
N LEU A 15 -9.73 0.26 1.42
CA LEU A 15 -10.37 1.54 1.63
C LEU A 15 -10.42 2.33 0.31
N HIS A 16 -11.64 2.51 -0.22
CA HIS A 16 -11.86 3.25 -1.46
C HIS A 16 -11.87 4.75 -1.21
N SER A 17 -10.84 5.45 -1.67
CA SER A 17 -10.78 6.91 -1.68
C SER A 17 -9.94 7.42 -2.84
N GLY A 18 -10.05 8.72 -3.16
CA GLY A 18 -9.18 9.32 -4.18
C GLY A 18 -7.68 9.20 -3.86
N TYR A 19 -7.31 9.03 -2.59
CA TYR A 19 -5.93 8.73 -2.20
C TYR A 19 -5.52 7.32 -2.63
N SER A 20 -6.29 6.28 -2.28
CA SER A 20 -5.94 4.90 -2.62
C SER A 20 -5.93 4.66 -4.14
N PHE A 21 -6.87 5.24 -4.88
CA PHE A 21 -6.87 5.14 -6.35
C PHE A 21 -5.65 5.82 -6.99
N ARG A 22 -5.23 7.00 -6.52
CA ARG A 22 -4.00 7.65 -7.00
C ARG A 22 -2.75 6.84 -6.67
N THR A 23 -2.70 6.26 -5.47
CA THR A 23 -1.60 5.37 -5.05
C THR A 23 -1.50 4.19 -6.01
N LEU A 24 -2.59 3.48 -6.29
CA LEU A 24 -2.58 2.34 -7.22
C LEU A 24 -2.12 2.73 -8.64
N ALA A 25 -2.55 3.90 -9.13
CA ALA A 25 -2.09 4.39 -10.44
C ALA A 25 -0.57 4.55 -10.46
N ILE A 26 0.02 5.16 -9.43
CA ILE A 26 1.48 5.30 -9.30
C ILE A 26 2.16 3.92 -9.23
N LEU A 27 1.68 3.04 -8.35
CA LEU A 27 2.27 1.71 -8.17
C LEU A 27 2.23 0.88 -9.46
N ARG A 28 1.14 0.97 -10.22
CA ARG A 28 0.99 0.31 -11.53
C ARG A 28 2.07 0.76 -12.51
N GLU A 29 2.27 2.08 -12.65
CA GLU A 29 3.30 2.61 -13.56
C GLU A 29 4.72 2.25 -13.07
N GLN A 30 4.97 2.27 -11.76
CA GLN A 30 6.26 1.83 -11.21
C GLN A 30 6.54 0.35 -11.50
N ARG A 31 5.52 -0.52 -11.37
CA ARG A 31 5.61 -1.93 -11.76
C ARG A 31 5.89 -2.08 -13.26
N ALA A 32 5.26 -1.26 -14.12
CA ALA A 32 5.49 -1.28 -15.57
C ALA A 32 6.93 -0.86 -15.95
N LEU A 33 7.55 0.01 -15.16
CA LEU A 33 8.97 0.37 -15.29
C LEU A 33 9.93 -0.70 -14.73
N GLY A 34 9.41 -1.81 -14.20
CA GLY A 34 10.22 -2.88 -13.60
C GLY A 34 10.79 -2.51 -12.23
N TRP A 35 10.20 -1.54 -11.53
CA TRP A 35 10.60 -1.17 -10.18
C TRP A 35 9.95 -2.11 -9.16
N GLN A 36 10.65 -2.32 -8.04
CA GLN A 36 10.15 -3.08 -6.92
C GLN A 36 9.54 -2.14 -5.89
N THR A 37 8.28 -2.39 -5.52
CA THR A 37 7.55 -1.58 -4.55
C THR A 37 7.15 -2.40 -3.34
N VAL A 38 7.29 -1.82 -2.16
CA VAL A 38 6.79 -2.35 -0.88
C VAL A 38 5.84 -1.32 -0.30
N HIS A 39 4.65 -1.74 0.14
CA HIS A 39 3.59 -0.83 0.57
C HIS A 39 3.30 -1.05 2.05
N LEU A 40 3.49 -0.02 2.88
CA LEU A 40 3.22 -0.03 4.31
C LEU A 40 2.19 1.04 4.63
N THR A 41 1.10 0.69 5.32
CA THR A 41 0.16 1.69 5.83
C THR A 41 0.49 2.08 7.26
N THR A 42 0.23 3.33 7.63
CA THR A 42 0.26 3.79 9.03
C THR A 42 -0.93 3.24 9.84
N PRO A 43 -0.99 3.47 11.17
CA PRO A 43 -2.18 3.17 11.99
C PRO A 43 -3.49 3.78 11.46
N LYS A 44 -3.42 4.82 10.61
CA LYS A 44 -4.60 5.44 10.01
C LYS A 44 -5.37 4.53 9.03
N GLN A 45 -4.83 3.36 8.67
CA GLN A 45 -5.59 2.35 7.94
C GLN A 45 -6.89 1.96 8.67
N GLY A 46 -6.90 2.07 9.99
CA GLY A 46 -8.02 1.71 10.86
C GLY A 46 -7.74 0.47 11.69
N ALA A 47 -8.76 0.04 12.44
CA ALA A 47 -8.67 -1.15 13.28
C ALA A 47 -8.55 -2.42 12.43
N GLY A 48 -7.66 -3.31 12.84
CA GLY A 48 -7.44 -4.62 12.21
C GLY A 48 -6.19 -5.30 12.75
N ASP A 49 -6.24 -6.64 12.81
CA ASP A 49 -5.16 -7.45 13.37
C ASP A 49 -4.22 -8.03 12.30
N ALA A 50 -4.61 -7.93 11.03
CA ALA A 50 -3.79 -8.40 9.92
C ALA A 50 -2.54 -7.53 9.78
N LEU A 51 -1.35 -8.14 9.81
CA LEU A 51 -0.07 -7.45 9.57
C LEU A 51 0.28 -7.35 8.09
N CYS A 52 -0.35 -8.19 7.26
CA CYS A 52 -0.22 -8.22 5.82
C CYS A 52 -1.58 -8.54 5.21
N GLU A 53 -1.93 -7.88 4.11
CA GLU A 53 -3.18 -8.09 3.40
C GLU A 53 -2.95 -7.96 1.89
N GLU A 54 -3.44 -8.94 1.12
CA GLU A 54 -3.43 -8.86 -0.34
C GLU A 54 -4.80 -8.44 -0.85
N VAL A 55 -4.83 -7.38 -1.66
CA VAL A 55 -6.06 -6.86 -2.28
C VAL A 55 -5.77 -6.58 -3.75
N ASP A 56 -6.57 -7.15 -4.65
CA ASP A 56 -6.45 -6.96 -6.10
C ASP A 56 -5.04 -7.18 -6.66
N GLY A 57 -4.31 -8.17 -6.12
CA GLY A 57 -2.93 -8.48 -6.52
C GLY A 57 -1.88 -7.47 -6.02
N TRP A 58 -2.22 -6.69 -4.99
CA TRP A 58 -1.30 -5.81 -4.26
C TRP A 58 -1.18 -6.26 -2.82
N LEU A 59 0.05 -6.55 -2.39
CA LEU A 59 0.36 -6.83 -0.99
C LEU A 59 0.60 -5.52 -0.22
N PHE A 60 -0.14 -5.32 0.87
CA PHE A 60 0.04 -4.22 1.80
C PHE A 60 0.45 -4.75 3.17
N HIS A 61 1.56 -4.22 3.70
CA HIS A 61 1.89 -4.34 5.11
C HIS A 61 1.06 -3.35 5.91
N ARG A 62 0.54 -3.81 7.04
CA ARG A 62 -0.34 -3.04 7.90
C ARG A 62 0.38 -2.69 9.19
N THR A 63 0.27 -1.43 9.59
CA THR A 63 0.60 -1.05 10.96
C THR A 63 -0.67 -1.15 11.80
N PRO A 64 -0.71 -1.98 12.85
CA PRO A 64 -1.86 -2.04 13.75
C PRO A 64 -2.20 -0.66 14.31
N SER A 65 -3.48 -0.31 14.31
CA SER A 65 -3.97 0.79 15.14
C SER A 65 -3.95 0.31 16.58
N ALA A 66 -3.02 0.82 17.39
CA ALA A 66 -3.10 0.62 18.83
C ALA A 66 -4.44 1.20 19.35
N PRO A 67 -5.10 0.55 20.31
CA PRO A 67 -6.15 1.19 21.09
C PRO A 67 -5.62 2.40 21.88
#